data_AF-A0A1H4AQY1-F1
#
_entry.id   AF-A0A1H4AQY1-F1
#
_cell.length_a   1.000
_cell.length_b   1.000
_cell.length_c   1.000
_cell.angle_alpha   90.00
_cell.angle_beta   90.00
_cell.angle_gamma   90.00
#
_symmetry.space_group_name_H-M   'P 1'
#
loop_
_entity.id
_entity.type
_entity.pdbx_description
1 polymer ?
#
loop_
_entity_poly.entity_id
_entity_poly.type
_entity_poly.pdbx_seq_one_letter_code
_entity_poly.pdbx_strand_id
1 'polypeptide(L)'
;MNLALGAIIIAILLIPPLIFYYSYKAGAFSKSVPKFSIVEYLLSSAVISLVVHGAVIRLLNLDIDFELLFRILSGNMSEKFMVEIRPKMPSYFFQFIIYISGVCGCSSIAGFVVSFIVRSKRLRSLWIVRKLRGNEAHGNNLRYFNKWWYYFNLYKYHSAYAYLRNENPNVFVTVLYEGKDVSILYEGILFDWIADGEVLDRIYLTNASKRLFSKKSDSGEIDFTEEEKKNIEPQGVFCIPYAKISNMHIHFMDQAISNESEMSSSQIEEVSETGNATLISRSQSW
;
A
#
# COMPACT_ATOMS: atom_id res chain seq x y z
N MET A 1 -24.46 -22.11 -34.07
CA MET A 1 -23.25 -22.70 -33.44
C MET A 1 -22.07 -21.70 -33.39
N ASN A 2 -22.33 -20.39 -33.29
CA ASN A 2 -21.31 -19.36 -33.50
C ASN A 2 -20.88 -18.61 -32.23
N LEU A 3 -21.64 -18.73 -31.13
CA LEU A 3 -21.28 -18.13 -29.85
C LEU A 3 -19.95 -18.68 -29.31
N ALA A 4 -19.68 -19.98 -29.53
CA ALA A 4 -18.43 -20.61 -29.11
C ALA A 4 -17.20 -19.97 -29.78
N LEU A 5 -17.30 -19.66 -31.08
CA LEU A 5 -16.19 -19.07 -31.84
C LEU A 5 -15.92 -17.62 -31.40
N GLY A 6 -16.98 -16.83 -31.17
CA GLY A 6 -16.85 -15.50 -30.60
C GLY A 6 -16.21 -15.52 -29.21
N ALA A 7 -16.62 -16.45 -28.34
CA ALA A 7 -16.04 -16.63 -27.01
C ALA A 7 -14.54 -17.01 -27.07
N ILE A 8 -14.15 -17.89 -28.00
CA ILE A 8 -12.75 -18.26 -28.22
C ILE A 8 -11.92 -17.04 -28.65
N ILE A 9 -12.44 -16.22 -29.57
CA ILE A 9 -11.74 -15.00 -30.01
C ILE A 9 -11.58 -14.02 -28.85
N ILE A 10 -12.63 -13.79 -28.06
CA ILE A 10 -12.56 -12.93 -26.87
C ILE A 10 -11.53 -13.48 -25.87
N ALA A 11 -11.52 -14.78 -25.62
CA ALA A 11 -10.55 -15.41 -24.75
C ALA A 11 -9.11 -15.20 -25.25
N ILE A 12 -8.87 -15.35 -26.56
CA ILE A 12 -7.57 -15.09 -27.19
C ILE A 12 -7.15 -13.63 -27.02
N LEU A 13 -8.07 -12.68 -27.23
CA LEU A 13 -7.80 -11.24 -27.04
C LEU A 13 -7.50 -10.89 -25.58
N LEU A 14 -7.94 -11.69 -24.62
CA LEU A 14 -7.65 -11.52 -23.20
C LEU A 14 -6.34 -12.16 -22.74
N ILE A 15 -5.68 -13.02 -23.54
CA ILE A 15 -4.41 -13.63 -23.16
C ILE A 15 -3.28 -12.59 -22.98
N PRO A 16 -3.08 -11.62 -23.89
CA PRO A 16 -2.03 -10.60 -23.75
C PRO A 16 -2.02 -9.81 -22.43
N PRO A 17 -3.13 -9.19 -21.97
CA PRO A 17 -3.13 -8.46 -20.69
C PRO A 17 -2.88 -9.40 -19.50
N LEU A 18 -3.31 -10.67 -19.55
CA LEU A 18 -2.98 -11.66 -18.53
C LEU A 18 -1.47 -11.92 -18.48
N ILE A 19 -0.83 -12.13 -19.63
CA ILE A 19 0.63 -12.31 -19.71
C ILE A 19 1.36 -11.06 -19.21
N PHE A 20 0.93 -9.86 -19.63
CA PHE A 20 1.47 -8.61 -19.11
C PHE A 20 1.43 -8.57 -17.58
N TYR A 21 0.28 -8.94 -17.00
CA TYR A 21 0.09 -8.96 -15.56
C TYR A 21 0.97 -10.01 -14.85
N TYR A 22 1.08 -11.22 -15.41
CA TYR A 22 1.99 -12.25 -14.89
C TYR A 22 3.45 -11.79 -14.94
N SER A 23 3.90 -11.24 -16.07
CA SER A 23 5.27 -10.72 -16.23
C SER A 23 5.55 -9.53 -15.32
N TYR A 24 4.56 -8.65 -15.11
CA TYR A 24 4.64 -7.56 -14.14
C TYR A 24 4.87 -8.09 -12.72
N LYS A 25 4.20 -9.18 -12.36
CA LYS A 25 4.28 -9.82 -11.05
C LYS A 25 5.52 -10.66 -10.80
N ALA A 26 6.13 -11.27 -11.82
CA ALA A 26 7.15 -12.32 -11.76
C ALA A 26 8.51 -11.95 -11.09
N GLY A 27 8.54 -11.12 -10.05
CA GLY A 27 9.75 -10.83 -9.26
C GLY A 27 9.50 -10.90 -7.75
N ALA A 28 10.60 -10.86 -7.00
CA ALA A 28 10.69 -11.20 -5.56
C ALA A 28 9.79 -10.40 -4.60
N PHE A 29 9.09 -9.37 -5.08
CA PHE A 29 8.16 -8.56 -4.30
C PHE A 29 6.80 -8.55 -5.01
N SER A 30 5.98 -9.55 -4.70
CA SER A 30 4.56 -9.61 -5.03
C SER A 30 3.82 -8.64 -4.12
N LYS A 31 3.68 -7.37 -4.53
CA LYS A 31 2.75 -6.47 -3.83
C LYS A 31 1.34 -7.05 -3.89
N SER A 32 0.55 -6.75 -2.86
CA SER A 32 -0.88 -6.99 -2.89
C SER A 32 -1.47 -6.34 -4.12
N VAL A 33 -2.23 -7.13 -4.87
CA VAL A 33 -2.98 -6.64 -6.01
C VAL A 33 -4.06 -5.71 -5.45
N PRO A 34 -4.36 -4.58 -6.09
CA PRO A 34 -5.60 -3.89 -5.80
C PRO A 34 -6.74 -4.92 -5.86
N LYS A 35 -7.62 -4.94 -4.86
CA LYS A 35 -8.77 -5.84 -4.84
C LYS A 35 -9.78 -5.36 -5.88
N PHE A 36 -9.53 -5.66 -7.14
CA PHE A 36 -10.47 -5.42 -8.22
C PHE A 36 -11.57 -6.47 -8.16
N SER A 37 -12.80 -6.04 -8.41
CA SER A 37 -13.88 -6.98 -8.75
C SER A 37 -13.55 -7.71 -10.06
N ILE A 38 -14.15 -8.89 -10.29
CA ILE A 38 -13.96 -9.65 -11.54
C ILE A 38 -14.31 -8.79 -12.77
N VAL A 39 -15.34 -7.94 -12.65
CA VAL A 39 -15.80 -7.04 -13.71
C VAL A 39 -14.77 -5.95 -13.99
N GLU A 40 -14.23 -5.30 -12.95
CA GLU A 40 -13.16 -4.30 -13.11
C GLU A 40 -11.91 -4.90 -13.72
N TYR A 41 -11.56 -6.13 -13.33
CA TYR A 41 -10.42 -6.85 -13.89
C TYR A 41 -10.62 -7.15 -15.38
N LEU A 42 -11.81 -7.62 -15.78
CA LEU A 42 -12.15 -7.84 -17.18
C LEU A 42 -12.11 -6.55 -18.00
N LEU A 43 -12.70 -5.47 -17.48
CA LEU A 43 -12.80 -4.19 -18.20
C LEU A 43 -11.42 -3.53 -18.34
N SER A 44 -10.62 -3.51 -17.28
CA SER A 44 -9.23 -3.03 -17.34
C SER A 44 -8.36 -3.89 -18.26
N SER A 45 -8.52 -5.22 -18.23
CA SER A 45 -7.83 -6.13 -19.14
C SER A 45 -8.22 -5.89 -20.59
N ALA A 46 -9.49 -5.61 -20.88
CA ALA A 46 -9.96 -5.29 -22.22
C ALA A 46 -9.36 -3.97 -22.74
N VAL A 47 -9.31 -2.93 -21.90
CA VAL A 47 -8.68 -1.64 -22.26
C VAL A 47 -7.19 -1.81 -22.52
N ILE A 48 -6.46 -2.50 -21.63
CA ILE A 48 -5.04 -2.78 -21.81
C ILE A 48 -4.79 -3.63 -23.06
N SER A 49 -5.63 -4.65 -23.29
CA SER A 49 -5.59 -5.50 -24.48
C SER A 49 -5.69 -4.66 -25.75
N LEU A 50 -6.67 -3.74 -25.83
CA LEU A 50 -6.86 -2.87 -26.99
C LEU A 50 -5.64 -1.99 -27.25
N VAL A 51 -5.03 -1.43 -26.20
CA VAL A 51 -3.81 -0.62 -26.32
C VAL A 51 -2.63 -1.45 -26.83
N VAL A 52 -2.44 -2.66 -26.29
CA VAL A 52 -1.32 -3.53 -26.68
C VAL A 52 -1.50 -4.04 -28.11
N HIS A 53 -2.71 -4.49 -28.46
CA HIS A 53 -3.01 -4.89 -29.84
C HIS A 53 -2.80 -3.73 -30.80
N GLY A 54 -3.33 -2.54 -30.49
CA GLY A 54 -3.14 -1.34 -31.33
C GLY A 54 -1.66 -0.99 -31.54
N ALA A 55 -0.85 -1.09 -30.48
CA ALA A 55 0.59 -0.86 -30.57
C ALA A 55 1.29 -1.89 -31.48
N VAL A 56 0.94 -3.17 -31.36
CA VAL A 56 1.55 -4.25 -32.16
C VAL A 56 1.12 -4.18 -33.62
N ILE A 57 -0.16 -3.90 -33.89
CA ILE A 57 -0.69 -3.68 -35.24
C ILE A 57 0.08 -2.54 -35.91
N ARG A 58 0.28 -1.43 -35.20
CA ARG A 58 1.02 -0.28 -35.72
C ARG A 58 2.50 -0.60 -35.94
N LEU A 59 3.12 -1.37 -35.03
CA LEU A 59 4.53 -1.74 -35.10
C LEU A 59 4.83 -2.71 -36.24
N LEU A 60 3.93 -3.67 -36.48
CA LEU A 60 4.05 -4.68 -37.53
C LEU A 60 3.46 -4.23 -38.88
N ASN A 61 2.85 -3.04 -38.92
CA ASN A 61 2.17 -2.49 -40.09
C ASN A 61 1.18 -3.50 -40.71
N LEU A 62 0.36 -4.13 -39.85
CA LEU A 62 -0.61 -5.14 -40.28
C LEU A 62 -1.88 -4.48 -40.78
N ASP A 63 -2.27 -4.79 -42.02
CA ASP A 63 -3.57 -4.42 -42.56
C ASP A 63 -4.63 -5.39 -42.05
N ILE A 64 -5.39 -4.96 -41.04
CA ILE A 64 -6.50 -5.74 -40.49
C ILE A 64 -7.76 -5.46 -41.29
N ASP A 65 -8.31 -6.52 -41.89
CA ASP A 65 -9.66 -6.51 -42.43
C ASP A 65 -10.69 -6.61 -41.29
N PHE A 66 -11.15 -5.46 -40.83
CA PHE A 66 -12.18 -5.37 -39.78
C PHE A 66 -13.53 -5.95 -40.22
N GLU A 67 -13.81 -6.00 -41.53
CA GLU A 67 -15.02 -6.59 -42.06
C GLU A 67 -14.99 -8.12 -41.91
N LEU A 68 -13.86 -8.75 -42.27
CA LEU A 68 -13.61 -10.17 -42.01
C LEU A 68 -13.73 -10.49 -40.51
N LEU A 69 -13.10 -9.69 -39.64
CA LEU A 69 -13.17 -9.88 -38.20
C LEU A 69 -14.62 -9.81 -37.68
N PHE A 70 -15.39 -8.82 -38.12
CA PHE A 70 -16.77 -8.64 -37.69
C PHE A 70 -17.67 -9.77 -38.18
N ARG A 71 -17.50 -10.23 -39.43
CA ARG A 71 -18.23 -11.38 -40.00
C ARG A 71 -17.95 -12.67 -39.23
N ILE A 72 -16.69 -12.87 -38.82
CA ILE A 72 -16.28 -14.01 -37.97
C ILE A 72 -16.94 -13.90 -36.58
N LEU A 73 -16.89 -12.72 -35.95
CA LEU A 73 -17.47 -12.48 -34.62
C LEU A 73 -19.00 -12.61 -34.61
N SER A 74 -19.68 -12.13 -35.65
CA SER A 74 -21.12 -12.28 -35.82
C SER A 74 -21.52 -13.70 -36.23
N GLY A 75 -20.55 -14.53 -36.62
CA GLY A 75 -20.76 -15.87 -37.13
C GLY A 75 -21.49 -15.91 -38.48
N ASN A 76 -21.57 -14.80 -39.20
CA ASN A 76 -22.30 -14.72 -40.47
C ASN A 76 -21.38 -15.12 -41.63
N MET A 77 -20.93 -16.38 -41.61
CA MET A 77 -20.02 -16.93 -42.61
C MET A 77 -20.84 -17.55 -43.75
N SER A 78 -21.01 -16.81 -44.85
CA SER A 78 -21.62 -17.36 -46.07
C SER A 78 -20.80 -18.53 -46.62
N GLU A 79 -21.44 -19.55 -47.19
CA GLU A 79 -20.73 -20.69 -47.81
C GLU A 79 -19.74 -20.23 -48.90
N LYS A 80 -20.10 -19.21 -49.69
CA LYS A 80 -19.23 -18.63 -50.72
C LYS A 80 -17.94 -18.09 -50.12
N PHE A 81 -18.03 -17.47 -48.94
CA PHE A 81 -16.89 -16.93 -48.21
C PHE A 81 -15.95 -18.03 -47.69
N MET A 82 -16.52 -19.13 -47.20
CA MET A 82 -15.73 -20.28 -46.74
C MET A 82 -14.98 -20.97 -47.89
N VAL A 83 -15.59 -21.05 -49.09
CA VAL A 83 -14.92 -21.60 -50.28
C VAL A 83 -13.75 -20.72 -50.71
N GLU A 84 -13.90 -19.39 -50.64
CA GLU A 84 -12.85 -18.45 -50.99
C GLU A 84 -11.68 -18.43 -49.98
N ILE A 85 -11.97 -18.55 -48.69
CA ILE A 85 -10.97 -18.46 -47.62
C ILE A 85 -10.21 -19.76 -47.41
N ARG A 86 -10.85 -20.92 -47.64
CA ARG A 86 -10.24 -22.24 -47.40
C ARG A 86 -8.81 -22.40 -47.95
N PRO A 87 -8.48 -22.06 -49.21
CA PRO A 87 -7.11 -22.20 -49.71
C PRO A 87 -6.11 -21.24 -49.06
N LYS A 88 -6.57 -20.10 -48.54
CA LYS A 88 -5.73 -19.10 -47.86
C LYS A 88 -5.56 -19.37 -46.36
N MET A 89 -6.40 -20.24 -45.79
CA MET A 89 -6.45 -20.52 -44.35
C MET A 89 -5.10 -20.92 -43.74
N PRO A 90 -4.23 -21.76 -44.37
CA PRO A 90 -2.93 -22.09 -43.78
C PRO A 90 -2.02 -20.86 -43.62
N SER A 91 -2.03 -19.96 -44.61
CA SER A 91 -1.25 -18.72 -44.55
C SER A 91 -1.78 -17.78 -43.46
N TYR A 92 -3.10 -17.60 -43.37
CA TYR A 92 -3.72 -16.80 -42.32
C TYR A 92 -3.50 -17.38 -40.93
N PHE A 93 -3.52 -18.72 -40.79
CA PHE A 93 -3.24 -19.38 -39.52
C PHE A 93 -1.80 -19.12 -39.06
N PHE A 94 -0.83 -19.20 -39.96
CA PHE A 94 0.57 -18.90 -39.63
C PHE A 94 0.76 -17.42 -39.27
N GLN A 95 0.16 -16.50 -40.02
CA GLN A 95 0.16 -15.07 -39.70
C GLN A 95 -0.48 -14.80 -38.33
N PHE A 96 -1.58 -15.50 -38.03
CA PHE A 96 -2.26 -15.41 -36.74
C PHE A 96 -1.37 -15.91 -35.58
N ILE A 97 -0.65 -17.02 -35.75
CA ILE A 97 0.32 -17.48 -34.74
C ILE A 97 1.41 -16.44 -34.52
N ILE A 98 2.03 -15.92 -35.59
CA ILE A 98 3.07 -14.87 -35.48
C ILE A 98 2.52 -13.66 -34.75
N TYR A 99 1.30 -13.22 -35.11
CA TYR A 99 0.63 -12.11 -34.47
C TYR A 99 0.44 -12.35 -32.97
N ILE A 100 -0.18 -13.48 -32.58
CA ILE A 100 -0.41 -13.78 -31.16
C ILE A 100 0.91 -13.91 -30.39
N SER A 101 1.91 -14.59 -30.95
CA SER A 101 3.25 -14.68 -30.34
C SER A 101 3.89 -13.31 -30.17
N GLY A 102 3.77 -12.42 -31.18
CA GLY A 102 4.25 -11.05 -31.11
C GLY A 102 3.55 -10.23 -30.03
N VAL A 103 2.23 -10.27 -29.98
CA VAL A 103 1.43 -9.56 -28.98
C VAL A 103 1.75 -10.05 -27.56
N CYS A 104 1.82 -11.37 -27.36
CA CYS A 104 2.19 -11.97 -26.08
C CYS A 104 3.63 -11.62 -25.67
N GLY A 105 4.57 -11.62 -26.62
CA GLY A 105 5.96 -11.21 -26.40
C GLY A 105 6.07 -9.74 -25.99
N CYS A 106 5.43 -8.83 -26.74
CA CYS A 106 5.36 -7.41 -26.40
C CYS A 106 4.71 -7.17 -25.03
N SER A 107 3.63 -7.89 -24.71
CA SER A 107 2.97 -7.84 -23.40
C SER A 107 3.92 -8.25 -22.27
N SER A 108 4.65 -9.35 -22.47
CA SER A 108 5.60 -9.85 -21.48
C SER A 108 6.74 -8.86 -21.24
N ILE A 109 7.33 -8.33 -22.33
CA ILE A 109 8.40 -7.32 -22.27
C ILE A 109 7.89 -6.04 -21.60
N ALA A 110 6.72 -5.54 -21.99
CA ALA A 110 6.13 -4.35 -21.38
C ALA A 110 5.86 -4.56 -19.89
N GLY A 111 5.32 -5.72 -19.50
CA GLY A 111 5.11 -6.08 -18.10
C GLY A 111 6.41 -6.09 -17.32
N PHE A 112 7.46 -6.69 -17.87
CA PHE A 112 8.80 -6.71 -17.27
C PHE A 112 9.41 -5.31 -17.16
N VAL A 113 9.30 -4.47 -18.19
CA VAL A 113 9.81 -3.09 -18.20
C VAL A 113 9.09 -2.23 -17.18
N VAL A 114 7.75 -2.27 -17.13
CA VAL A 114 6.95 -1.56 -16.13
C VAL A 114 7.34 -2.03 -14.73
N SER A 115 7.49 -3.34 -14.54
CA SER A 115 7.95 -3.91 -13.28
C SER A 115 9.34 -3.40 -12.89
N PHE A 116 10.29 -3.39 -13.83
CA PHE A 116 11.63 -2.87 -13.62
C PHE A 116 11.63 -1.39 -13.27
N ILE A 117 10.85 -0.56 -13.96
CA ILE A 117 10.71 0.88 -13.69
C ILE A 117 10.14 1.12 -12.29
N VAL A 118 9.04 0.41 -11.94
CA VAL A 118 8.38 0.55 -10.64
C VAL A 118 9.26 0.03 -9.49
N ARG A 119 10.08 -1.00 -9.74
CA ARG A 119 10.93 -1.65 -8.73
C ARG A 119 12.32 -1.04 -8.62
N SER A 120 12.86 -0.41 -9.66
CA SER A 120 14.20 0.13 -9.65
C SER A 120 14.33 1.24 -8.61
N LYS A 121 14.96 0.91 -7.48
CA LYS A 121 15.26 1.84 -6.37
C LYS A 121 16.02 3.08 -6.87
N ARG A 122 16.84 2.92 -7.92
CA ARG A 122 17.60 4.01 -8.58
C ARG A 122 16.68 5.00 -9.31
N LEU A 123 15.69 4.53 -10.06
CA LEU A 123 14.73 5.42 -10.72
C LEU A 123 13.79 6.09 -9.71
N ARG A 124 13.44 5.37 -8.64
CA ARG A 124 12.67 5.91 -7.50
C ARG A 124 13.43 7.01 -6.77
N SER A 125 14.74 6.86 -6.57
CA SER A 125 15.57 7.88 -5.90
C SER A 125 16.05 9.01 -6.83
N LEU A 126 16.18 8.77 -8.14
CA LEU A 126 16.69 9.79 -9.06
C LEU A 126 15.61 10.69 -9.64
N TRP A 127 14.40 10.19 -9.90
CA TRP A 127 13.37 10.98 -10.59
C TRP A 127 12.30 11.54 -9.64
N ILE A 128 11.84 10.74 -8.67
CA ILE A 128 10.80 11.12 -7.72
C ILE A 128 11.41 11.87 -6.53
N VAL A 129 12.50 11.36 -5.94
CA VAL A 129 13.11 12.01 -4.75
C VAL A 129 13.75 13.36 -5.09
N ARG A 130 14.33 13.59 -6.27
CA ARG A 130 14.92 14.90 -6.62
C ARG A 130 13.89 15.97 -7.03
N LYS A 131 12.78 15.60 -7.66
CA LYS A 131 11.74 16.56 -8.06
C LYS A 131 10.67 16.79 -6.98
N LEU A 132 10.50 15.86 -6.04
CA LEU A 132 9.55 15.98 -4.92
C LEU A 132 10.18 16.32 -3.56
N ARG A 133 11.52 16.27 -3.39
CA ARG A 133 12.16 16.81 -2.16
C ARG A 133 12.08 18.34 -2.01
N GLY A 134 11.60 19.05 -3.03
CA GLY A 134 11.24 20.46 -2.86
C GLY A 134 9.93 20.70 -2.09
N ASN A 135 9.16 19.65 -1.78
CA ASN A 135 7.92 19.76 -1.01
C ASN A 135 7.60 18.40 -0.35
N GLU A 136 8.08 18.22 0.89
CA GLU A 136 8.06 16.98 1.68
C GLU A 136 6.65 16.35 1.90
N ALA A 137 5.57 17.05 1.54
CA ALA A 137 4.19 16.56 1.72
C ALA A 137 3.65 15.66 0.58
N HIS A 138 4.25 15.62 -0.62
CA HIS A 138 3.58 15.05 -1.82
C HIS A 138 4.12 13.69 -2.30
N GLY A 139 5.09 13.09 -1.60
CA GLY A 139 5.63 11.75 -1.90
C GLY A 139 4.69 10.57 -1.55
N ASN A 140 3.50 10.84 -1.03
CA ASN A 140 2.59 9.83 -0.47
C ASN A 140 1.76 9.05 -1.50
N ASN A 141 1.71 9.48 -2.76
CA ASN A 141 0.85 8.87 -3.78
C ASN A 141 1.30 7.47 -4.26
N LEU A 142 2.44 6.94 -3.80
CA LEU A 142 2.91 5.60 -4.16
C LEU A 142 2.83 4.60 -3.00
N ARG A 143 2.37 5.06 -1.82
CA ARG A 143 2.10 4.22 -0.65
C ARG A 143 0.61 3.83 -0.51
N TYR A 144 -0.24 4.17 -1.49
CA TYR A 144 -1.69 3.86 -1.52
C TYR A 144 -2.07 2.40 -1.33
N PHE A 145 -1.13 1.45 -1.47
CA PHE A 145 -1.40 0.03 -1.28
C PHE A 145 -0.90 -0.51 0.06
N ASN A 146 -0.43 0.35 0.97
CA ASN A 146 0.01 -0.06 2.30
C ASN A 146 -1.03 0.36 3.35
N LYS A 147 -1.71 -0.61 3.96
CA LYS A 147 -2.71 -0.38 5.03
C LYS A 147 -2.17 0.44 6.20
N TRP A 148 -0.92 0.25 6.60
CA TRP A 148 -0.28 0.99 7.70
C TRP A 148 -0.09 2.45 7.37
N TRP A 149 0.11 2.77 6.09
CA TRP A 149 0.13 4.14 5.66
C TRP A 149 -1.22 4.83 5.95
N TYR A 150 -2.35 4.16 5.74
CA TYR A 150 -3.68 4.70 6.10
C TYR A 150 -3.88 4.80 7.61
N TYR A 151 -3.45 3.79 8.38
CA TYR A 151 -3.59 3.81 9.84
C TYR A 151 -2.73 4.89 10.50
N PHE A 152 -1.52 5.15 9.99
CA PHE A 152 -0.61 6.12 10.58
C PHE A 152 -0.72 7.53 9.99
N ASN A 153 -1.17 7.68 8.74
CA ASN A 153 -1.36 9.00 8.12
C ASN A 153 -2.83 9.42 8.06
N LEU A 154 -3.71 8.67 8.72
CA LEU A 154 -5.13 8.94 8.92
C LEU A 154 -5.71 9.60 7.67
N TYR A 155 -5.94 8.82 6.61
CA TYR A 155 -6.26 9.33 5.27
C TYR A 155 -7.41 10.33 5.28
N LYS A 156 -7.01 11.58 5.55
CA LYS A 156 -7.72 12.85 5.66
C LYS A 156 -8.97 12.83 6.55
N TYR A 157 -8.75 13.17 7.83
CA TYR A 157 -9.64 13.91 8.73
C TYR A 157 -11.15 13.61 8.67
N HIS A 158 -11.64 12.81 9.61
CA HIS A 158 -13.07 12.79 9.96
C HIS A 158 -13.39 13.50 11.28
N SER A 159 -12.39 14.02 12.01
CA SER A 159 -12.64 14.96 13.10
C SER A 159 -12.60 16.38 12.53
N ALA A 160 -13.70 17.13 12.72
CA ALA A 160 -13.85 18.51 12.27
C ALA A 160 -12.74 19.47 12.78
N TYR A 161 -11.98 19.06 13.80
CA TYR A 161 -11.01 19.91 14.49
C TYR A 161 -9.66 20.07 13.78
N ALA A 162 -9.13 19.02 13.14
CA ALA A 162 -7.80 19.14 12.54
C ALA A 162 -7.80 19.77 11.13
N TYR A 163 -8.99 19.94 10.53
CA TYR A 163 -9.16 20.82 9.37
C TYR A 163 -8.95 22.30 9.73
N LEU A 164 -9.19 22.69 10.98
CA LEU A 164 -9.15 24.10 11.40
C LEU A 164 -7.73 24.63 11.62
N ARG A 165 -6.74 23.77 11.89
CA ARG A 165 -5.37 24.20 12.26
C ARG A 165 -4.28 23.83 11.27
N ASN A 166 -4.57 23.03 10.24
CA ASN A 166 -3.60 22.66 9.20
C ASN A 166 -2.32 21.92 9.72
N GLU A 167 -2.33 21.46 10.96
CA GLU A 167 -1.24 20.72 11.60
C GLU A 167 -1.55 19.23 11.61
N ASN A 168 -0.54 18.39 11.39
CA ASN A 168 -0.71 16.94 11.44
C ASN A 168 -0.81 16.50 12.90
N PRO A 169 -1.83 15.71 13.29
CA PRO A 169 -1.96 15.23 14.66
C PRO A 169 -0.80 14.30 15.02
N ASN A 170 -0.39 14.34 16.28
CA ASN A 170 0.57 13.38 16.80
C ASN A 170 -0.12 12.01 16.91
N VAL A 171 0.51 10.97 16.36
CA VAL A 171 -0.01 9.61 16.40
C VAL A 171 0.54 8.92 17.64
N PHE A 172 -0.28 8.74 18.66
CA PHE A 172 0.10 8.03 19.87
C PHE A 172 -0.22 6.53 19.72
N VAL A 173 0.75 5.67 19.97
CA VAL A 173 0.63 4.22 19.75
C VAL A 173 0.86 3.48 21.05
N THR A 174 -0.08 2.61 21.39
CA THR A 174 -0.02 1.67 22.52
C THR A 174 0.15 0.27 21.96
N VAL A 175 1.25 -0.39 22.31
CA VAL A 175 1.66 -1.69 21.76
C VAL A 175 1.73 -2.71 22.87
N LEU A 176 1.01 -3.83 22.71
CA LEU A 176 1.22 -5.03 23.52
C LEU A 176 2.31 -5.88 22.90
N TYR A 177 3.47 -5.90 23.56
CA TYR A 177 4.62 -6.71 23.19
C TYR A 177 4.60 -8.04 23.94
N GLU A 178 4.60 -9.14 23.21
CA GLU A 178 4.67 -10.48 23.78
C GLU A 178 6.12 -10.99 23.82
N GLY A 179 6.68 -11.01 25.02
CA GLY A 179 7.93 -11.72 25.34
C GLY A 179 7.68 -13.21 25.60
N LYS A 180 8.76 -13.95 25.89
CA LYS A 180 8.64 -15.36 26.29
C LYS A 180 7.89 -15.52 27.61
N ASP A 181 8.26 -14.70 28.60
CA ASP A 181 7.80 -14.86 29.99
C ASP A 181 6.96 -13.67 30.48
N VAL A 182 7.03 -12.54 29.77
CA VAL A 182 6.37 -11.28 30.15
C VAL A 182 5.70 -10.63 28.96
N SER A 183 4.53 -10.05 29.21
CA SER A 183 3.85 -9.15 28.29
C SER A 183 4.11 -7.71 28.74
N ILE A 184 4.61 -6.88 27.85
CA ILE A 184 4.97 -5.49 28.14
C ILE A 184 4.10 -4.60 27.27
N LEU A 185 3.53 -3.57 27.87
CA LEU A 185 2.81 -2.54 27.16
C LEU A 185 3.75 -1.35 26.94
N TYR A 186 4.00 -1.01 25.69
CA TYR A 186 4.76 0.17 25.30
C TYR A 186 3.83 1.26 24.80
N GLU A 187 4.02 2.49 25.25
CA GLU A 187 3.23 3.65 24.82
C GLU A 187 4.17 4.73 24.34
N GLY A 188 3.81 5.50 23.32
CA GLY A 188 4.65 6.61 22.85
C GLY A 188 4.12 7.26 21.58
N ILE A 189 4.79 8.31 21.13
CA ILE A 189 4.45 9.01 19.89
C ILE A 189 5.14 8.32 18.72
N LEU A 190 4.41 7.99 17.66
CA LEU A 190 4.98 7.38 16.47
C LEU A 190 5.88 8.39 15.75
N PHE A 191 7.16 8.06 15.68
CA PHE A 191 8.18 8.83 14.98
C PHE A 191 8.33 8.38 13.53
N ASP A 192 8.48 7.08 13.31
CA ASP A 192 8.62 6.48 11.98
C ASP A 192 8.16 5.01 11.98
N TRP A 193 8.03 4.42 10.80
CA TRP A 193 7.70 3.01 10.63
C TRP A 193 8.23 2.46 9.31
N ILE A 194 8.60 1.18 9.32
CA ILE A 194 9.07 0.47 8.14
C ILE A 194 8.12 -0.70 7.88
N ALA A 195 7.73 -0.84 6.62
CA ALA A 195 6.94 -1.97 6.14
C ALA A 195 7.54 -2.55 4.86
N ASP A 196 7.43 -3.87 4.73
CA ASP A 196 7.69 -4.60 3.50
C ASP A 196 6.35 -4.98 2.85
N GLY A 197 5.98 -4.25 1.79
CA GLY A 197 4.67 -4.41 1.14
C GLY A 197 3.52 -4.00 2.06
N GLU A 198 2.70 -4.98 2.47
CA GLU A 198 1.58 -4.81 3.42
C GLU A 198 1.92 -5.22 4.86
N VAL A 199 3.09 -5.85 5.06
CA VAL A 199 3.53 -6.35 6.37
C VAL A 199 4.33 -5.24 7.05
N LEU A 200 3.91 -4.82 8.23
CA LEU A 200 4.70 -3.91 9.05
C LEU A 200 5.92 -4.70 9.55
N ASP A 201 7.11 -4.13 9.42
CA ASP A 201 8.34 -4.76 9.91
C ASP A 201 8.65 -4.25 11.32
N ARG A 202 8.62 -2.92 11.50
CA ARG A 202 8.91 -2.28 12.79
C ARG A 202 8.30 -0.87 12.86
N ILE A 203 8.07 -0.42 14.08
CA ILE A 203 7.70 0.96 14.40
C ILE A 203 8.76 1.60 15.29
N TYR A 204 8.83 2.92 15.24
CA TYR A 204 9.73 3.74 16.00
C TYR A 204 8.92 4.73 16.83
N LEU A 205 9.09 4.71 18.15
CA LEU A 205 8.39 5.57 19.08
C LEU A 205 9.34 6.58 19.71
N THR A 206 8.91 7.82 19.86
CA THR A 206 9.52 8.82 20.74
C THR A 206 8.71 8.95 22.02
N ASN A 207 9.34 9.46 23.09
CA ASN A 207 8.73 9.57 24.43
C ASN A 207 8.09 8.25 24.88
N ALA A 208 8.80 7.14 24.63
CA ALA A 208 8.27 5.82 24.89
C ALA A 208 8.25 5.52 26.41
N SER A 209 7.13 5.04 26.92
CA SER A 209 7.01 4.48 28.27
C SER A 209 6.83 2.96 28.19
N LYS A 210 7.22 2.25 29.25
CA LYS A 210 6.93 0.82 29.40
C LYS A 210 6.14 0.58 30.68
N ARG A 211 5.14 -0.28 30.58
CA ARG A 211 4.37 -0.82 31.70
C ARG A 211 4.34 -2.34 31.60
N LEU A 212 4.60 -3.04 32.69
CA LEU A 212 4.40 -4.48 32.73
C LEU A 212 2.89 -4.76 32.64
N PHE A 213 2.47 -5.56 31.65
CA PHE A 213 1.04 -5.90 31.47
C PHE A 213 0.69 -7.19 32.22
N SER A 214 1.50 -8.23 32.03
CA SER A 214 1.34 -9.49 32.76
C SER A 214 2.66 -10.24 32.81
N LYS A 215 2.90 -10.94 33.92
CA LYS A 215 3.94 -11.95 34.04
C LYS A 215 3.26 -13.31 34.02
N LYS A 216 3.65 -14.19 33.11
CA LYS A 216 3.18 -15.59 33.18
C LYS A 216 3.86 -16.21 34.40
N SER A 217 3.12 -16.37 35.49
CA SER A 217 3.56 -17.22 36.59
C SER A 217 3.22 -18.67 36.24
N ASP A 218 4.09 -19.61 36.63
CA ASP A 218 3.82 -21.04 36.45
C ASP A 218 2.58 -21.51 37.23
N SER A 219 2.10 -20.72 38.19
CA SER A 219 0.87 -20.96 38.97
C SER A 219 -0.41 -20.45 38.31
N GLY A 220 -0.33 -19.75 37.17
CA GLY A 220 -1.51 -19.21 36.46
C GLY A 220 -2.16 -17.98 37.14
N GLU A 221 -1.65 -17.55 38.30
CA GLU A 221 -2.07 -16.29 38.93
C GLU A 221 -1.35 -15.10 38.30
N ILE A 222 -2.13 -14.16 37.79
CA ILE A 222 -1.65 -12.89 37.26
C ILE A 222 -1.58 -11.92 38.44
N ASP A 223 -0.39 -11.76 39.00
CA ASP A 223 -0.16 -10.77 40.05
C ASP A 223 0.05 -9.39 39.41
N PHE A 224 -0.98 -8.53 39.49
CA PHE A 224 -0.92 -7.16 39.01
C PHE A 224 -0.38 -6.27 40.15
N THR A 225 0.93 -6.24 40.32
CA THR A 225 1.55 -5.20 41.16
C THR A 225 1.55 -3.88 40.37
N GLU A 226 0.74 -2.92 40.82
CA GLU A 226 0.45 -1.63 40.17
C GLU A 226 1.67 -0.69 39.97
N GLU A 227 2.87 -1.02 40.46
CA GLU A 227 3.86 0.00 40.84
C GLU A 227 5.11 0.19 39.95
N GLU A 228 5.29 -0.49 38.82
CA GLU A 228 6.50 -0.28 38.00
C GLU A 228 6.19 0.27 36.60
N LYS A 229 5.54 1.44 36.52
CA LYS A 229 5.67 2.30 35.33
C LYS A 229 7.07 2.89 35.31
N LYS A 230 7.98 2.27 34.56
CA LYS A 230 9.32 2.80 34.36
C LYS A 230 9.36 3.51 33.00
N ASN A 231 9.55 4.83 33.00
CA ASN A 231 9.80 5.56 31.76
C ASN A 231 11.07 5.00 31.10
N ILE A 232 11.03 4.78 29.79
CA ILE A 232 12.25 4.53 29.01
C ILE A 232 12.89 5.90 28.83
N GLU A 233 14.21 5.98 28.97
CA GLU A 233 14.92 7.26 28.98
C GLU A 233 14.52 8.15 27.78
N PRO A 234 14.20 9.44 28.03
CA PRO A 234 13.50 10.31 27.09
C PRO A 234 14.30 10.72 25.83
N GLN A 235 15.56 10.31 25.69
CA GLN A 235 16.45 10.84 24.64
C GLN A 235 16.60 9.92 23.42
N GLY A 236 15.91 8.78 23.37
CA GLY A 236 16.07 7.78 22.31
C GLY A 236 14.81 7.53 21.48
N VAL A 237 15.01 7.15 20.22
CA VAL A 237 13.96 6.53 19.41
C VAL A 237 13.88 5.04 19.78
N PHE A 238 12.75 4.59 20.29
CA PHE A 238 12.52 3.20 20.68
C PHE A 238 11.95 2.38 19.51
N CYS A 239 12.64 1.30 19.13
CA CYS A 239 12.25 0.47 17.99
C CYS A 239 11.53 -0.81 18.45
N ILE A 240 10.34 -1.07 17.92
CA ILE A 240 9.56 -2.29 18.22
C ILE A 240 9.35 -3.10 16.92
N PRO A 241 9.89 -4.32 16.82
CA PRO A 241 9.61 -5.22 15.70
C PRO A 241 8.15 -5.69 15.72
N TYR A 242 7.46 -5.58 14.59
CA TYR A 242 6.04 -5.96 14.45
C TYR A 242 5.80 -7.44 14.72
N ALA A 243 6.76 -8.31 14.42
CA ALA A 243 6.69 -9.75 14.72
C ALA A 243 6.54 -10.07 16.22
N LYS A 244 6.75 -9.09 17.10
CA LYS A 244 6.58 -9.21 18.56
C LYS A 244 5.34 -8.47 19.08
N ILE A 245 4.61 -7.79 18.20
CA ILE A 245 3.42 -7.03 18.55
C ILE A 245 2.22 -7.97 18.45
N SER A 246 1.59 -8.24 19.59
CA SER A 246 0.35 -9.03 19.66
C SER A 246 -0.86 -8.16 19.37
N ASN A 247 -0.87 -6.94 19.92
CA ASN A 247 -1.94 -5.97 19.70
C ASN A 247 -1.37 -4.55 19.61
N MET A 248 -2.02 -3.69 18.82
CA MET A 248 -1.64 -2.30 18.61
C MET A 248 -2.89 -1.43 18.60
N HIS A 249 -2.92 -0.44 19.49
CA HIS A 249 -3.95 0.57 19.55
C HIS A 249 -3.35 1.93 19.11
N ILE A 250 -4.07 2.64 18.25
CA ILE A 250 -3.59 3.90 17.64
C ILE A 250 -4.56 5.00 18.04
N HIS A 251 -4.03 6.03 18.68
CA HIS A 251 -4.74 7.24 19.09
C HIS A 251 -4.15 8.45 18.36
N PHE A 252 -4.98 9.45 18.12
CA PHE A 252 -4.54 10.70 17.51
C PHE A 252 -4.74 11.82 18.51
N MET A 253 -3.67 12.52 18.84
CA MET A 253 -3.66 13.59 19.83
C MET A 253 -3.41 14.92 19.12
N ASP A 254 -4.15 15.95 19.54
CA ASP A 254 -3.93 17.32 19.08
C ASP A 254 -2.66 17.88 19.76
N GLN A 255 -1.80 18.56 19.01
CA GLN A 255 -0.52 19.09 19.51
C GLN A 255 -0.70 20.14 20.61
N ALA A 256 -1.86 20.81 20.63
CA ALA A 256 -2.17 21.79 21.67
C ALA A 256 -2.12 21.18 23.09
N ILE A 257 -2.50 19.91 23.25
CA ILE A 257 -2.57 19.23 24.55
C ILE A 257 -1.16 18.77 25.00
N SER A 258 -0.28 18.39 24.06
CA SER A 258 1.06 17.93 24.43
C SER A 258 1.91 19.05 25.02
N ASN A 259 1.82 20.27 24.48
CA ASN A 259 2.64 21.39 24.95
C ASN A 259 2.24 21.88 26.35
N GLU A 260 0.94 21.81 26.71
CA GLU A 260 0.48 22.15 28.06
C GLU A 260 0.99 21.14 29.10
N SER A 261 1.09 19.86 28.73
CA SER A 261 1.61 18.84 29.64
C SER A 261 3.10 19.01 29.93
N GLU A 262 3.91 19.39 28.94
CA GLU A 262 5.36 19.66 29.09
C GLU A 262 5.64 20.98 29.85
N MET A 263 4.78 22.00 29.68
CA MET A 263 4.84 23.21 30.50
C MET A 263 4.50 22.93 31.97
N SER A 264 3.57 22.02 32.26
CA SER A 264 3.19 21.71 33.63
C SER A 264 4.31 20.99 34.40
N SER A 265 5.05 20.09 33.75
CA SER A 265 6.13 19.33 34.40
C SER A 265 7.39 20.16 34.63
N SER A 266 7.76 21.03 33.68
CA SER A 266 8.90 21.96 33.84
C SER A 266 8.67 23.00 34.93
N GLN A 267 7.43 23.50 35.09
CA GLN A 267 7.10 24.42 36.18
C GLN A 267 7.09 23.76 37.57
N ILE A 268 6.81 22.45 37.65
CA ILE A 268 6.86 21.71 38.91
C ILE A 268 8.32 21.47 39.35
N GLU A 269 9.23 21.21 38.41
CA GLU A 269 10.66 21.05 38.73
C GLU A 269 11.31 22.36 39.20
N GLU A 270 11.00 23.49 38.55
CA GLU A 270 11.57 24.81 38.92
C GLU A 270 11.13 25.29 40.32
N VAL A 271 9.91 24.92 40.75
CA VAL A 271 9.40 25.20 42.11
C VAL A 271 10.03 24.26 43.16
N SER A 272 10.49 23.07 42.75
CA SER A 272 11.15 22.13 43.67
C SER A 272 12.62 22.51 43.96
N GLU A 273 13.31 23.15 43.01
CA GLU A 273 14.69 23.62 43.19
C GLU A 273 14.77 24.98 43.90
N THR A 274 13.75 25.82 43.74
CA THR A 274 13.64 27.10 44.46
C THR A 274 12.86 26.92 45.76
N GLY A 275 13.48 26.28 46.75
CA GLY A 275 12.91 26.08 48.08
C GLY A 275 12.45 27.37 48.76
N ASN A 276 11.19 27.76 48.52
CA ASN A 276 10.35 28.66 49.30
C ASN A 276 8.91 28.58 48.77
N ALA A 277 8.21 27.51 49.15
CA ALA A 277 6.80 27.33 48.82
C ALA A 277 5.94 28.40 49.49
N THR A 278 5.58 29.45 48.74
CA THR A 278 4.48 30.34 49.10
C THR A 278 3.23 29.81 48.40
N LEU A 279 2.36 29.16 49.16
CA LEU A 279 1.04 28.69 48.71
C LEU A 279 0.18 29.89 48.30
N ILE A 280 0.10 30.19 47.01
CA ILE A 280 -0.90 31.11 46.46
C ILE A 280 -2.08 30.27 45.98
N SER A 281 -3.08 30.13 46.86
CA SER A 281 -4.40 29.65 46.45
C SER A 281 -5.05 30.70 45.54
N ARG A 282 -5.32 30.33 44.28
CA ARG A 282 -6.19 31.11 43.39
C ARG A 282 -7.53 30.39 43.28
N SER A 283 -8.50 30.88 44.02
CA SER A 283 -9.91 30.68 43.72
C SER A 283 -10.25 31.46 42.45
N GLN A 284 -10.79 30.81 41.43
CA GLN A 284 -11.55 31.48 40.38
C GLN A 284 -12.97 30.91 40.36
N SER A 285 -13.90 31.74 40.83
CA SER A 285 -15.19 31.96 40.15
C SER A 285 -14.86 32.62 38.80
N TRP A 286 -15.46 32.28 37.66
CA TRP A 286 -16.85 31.93 37.34
C TRP A 286 -16.90 30.80 36.30
#